data_AF-A0A371KNY4-F1
#
_entry.id   AF-A0A371KNY4-F1
#
_cell.length_a   1.000
_cell.length_b   1.000
_cell.length_c   1.000
_cell.angle_alpha   90.00
_cell.angle_beta   90.00
_cell.angle_gamma   90.00
#
_symmetry.space_group_name_H-M   'P 1'
#
loop_
_entity.id
_entity.type
_entity.pdbx_description
1 polymer ?
#
loop_
_entity_poly.entity_id
_entity_poly.type
_entity_poly.pdbx_seq_one_letter_code
_entity_poly.pdbx_strand_id
1 'polypeptide(L)'
;MTGIAIITAGREDAYQDYLQSVKGGHDPEEFDGCLSEAERDAVTDPDTGCVHLWGTSVDSKWQSVAPGDIALVYRGGKYIAQATVVRTRDDPDLAEDLWRTEGNPWDPDNPWRYLTFLSDVEEIGVETEAFNELVGYQDNYIPNGFSRVSDARIRRLEARFESVETAVNELTGSGVRIHEFDDDTTDDDTATVTNADLGQRLVDASYDGDRYDELEELVAKAFSRLGFESRWIEGGDDTDVEITAPIHSIVEVKARSNGTLSSPDATRIAGHKDRHGADYAIVVGPGFAPAAIEDADRQDLVLLATDQLREVLARREQYGVPPEVLTPYLTEPGAFQDDRLDQLDEQLRTRLSGTQDLVAVMEALQRADAKEGTAVNLRLILKGMYDEDRVPDEHVIEQSLNLLAHPSIQLAEYVDGQYQPTTTTANAKVALRRFGNFIDEVDAGDEETNV
;
A
#
# COMPACT_ATOMS: atom_id res chain seq x y z
N MET A 1 22.53 1.42 -2.75
CA MET A 1 22.24 2.87 -2.68
C MET A 1 22.06 3.32 -4.10
N THR A 2 20.80 3.46 -4.49
CA THR A 2 20.40 3.95 -5.81
C THR A 2 20.89 5.39 -5.97
N GLY A 3 21.58 5.68 -7.07
CA GLY A 3 22.05 7.01 -7.43
C GLY A 3 21.19 7.68 -8.49
N ILE A 4 21.52 8.93 -8.80
CA ILE A 4 20.91 9.67 -9.91
C ILE A 4 22.01 10.09 -10.90
N ALA A 5 22.02 9.50 -12.09
CA ALA A 5 22.82 9.91 -13.24
C ALA A 5 22.07 11.00 -14.04
N ILE A 6 22.81 12.00 -14.53
CA ILE A 6 22.29 13.09 -15.34
C ILE A 6 22.95 13.03 -16.71
N ILE A 7 22.14 12.77 -17.72
CA ILE A 7 22.49 12.76 -19.13
C ILE A 7 22.10 14.12 -19.72
N THR A 8 22.98 14.77 -20.48
CA THR A 8 22.69 16.10 -21.06
C THR A 8 22.52 16.02 -22.57
N ALA A 9 21.28 16.12 -23.05
CA ALA A 9 20.89 16.21 -24.46
C ALA A 9 20.66 17.67 -24.89
N GLY A 10 21.53 18.58 -24.41
CA GLY A 10 21.35 20.02 -24.58
C GLY A 10 21.72 20.56 -25.96
N ARG A 11 22.63 19.89 -26.67
CA ARG A 11 22.99 20.20 -28.06
C ARG A 11 22.06 19.43 -29.01
N GLU A 12 21.91 19.94 -30.24
CA GLU A 12 20.99 19.32 -31.20
C GLU A 12 21.42 17.92 -31.65
N ASP A 13 22.72 17.71 -31.87
CA ASP A 13 23.31 16.39 -32.13
C ASP A 13 23.03 15.39 -31.00
N ALA A 14 23.29 15.79 -29.75
CA ALA A 14 23.03 14.97 -28.57
C ALA A 14 21.53 14.69 -28.38
N TYR A 15 20.65 15.59 -28.81
CA TYR A 15 19.22 15.32 -28.78
C TYR A 15 18.76 14.32 -29.84
N GLN A 16 19.36 14.35 -31.04
CA GLN A 16 19.11 13.32 -32.04
C GLN A 16 19.59 11.96 -31.54
N ASP A 17 20.75 11.90 -30.87
CA ASP A 17 21.24 10.68 -30.23
C ASP A 17 20.29 10.17 -29.14
N TYR A 18 19.69 11.06 -28.36
CA TYR A 18 18.66 10.69 -27.38
C TYR A 18 17.43 10.09 -28.08
N LEU A 19 16.91 10.74 -29.12
CA LEU A 19 15.74 10.26 -29.86
C LEU A 19 15.99 8.88 -30.48
N GLN A 20 17.18 8.66 -31.03
CA GLN A 20 17.54 7.41 -31.68
C GLN A 20 17.85 6.30 -30.67
N SER A 21 18.78 6.55 -29.75
CA SER A 21 19.43 5.50 -28.95
C SER A 21 18.82 5.27 -27.58
N VAL A 22 18.16 6.28 -27.01
CA VAL A 22 17.52 6.18 -25.69
C VAL A 22 16.01 6.05 -25.82
N LYS A 23 15.36 6.87 -26.65
CA LYS A 23 13.90 6.83 -26.82
C LYS A 23 13.47 5.78 -27.85
N GLY A 24 14.16 5.70 -28.98
CA GLY A 24 13.86 4.72 -30.04
C GLY A 24 14.40 3.33 -29.73
N GLY A 25 15.58 3.27 -29.12
CA GLY A 25 16.33 2.04 -28.88
C GLY A 25 16.88 1.43 -30.17
N HIS A 26 17.71 0.40 -30.01
CA HIS A 26 18.32 -0.35 -31.12
C HIS A 26 17.80 -1.78 -31.14
N ASP A 27 17.81 -2.42 -32.31
CA ASP A 27 17.44 -3.83 -32.42
C ASP A 27 18.52 -4.70 -31.73
N PRO A 28 18.14 -5.65 -30.84
CA PRO A 28 19.10 -6.55 -30.20
C PRO A 28 20.01 -7.34 -31.17
N GLU A 29 19.56 -7.56 -32.41
CA GLU A 29 20.36 -8.19 -33.47
C GLU A 29 21.56 -7.32 -33.90
N GLU A 30 21.49 -5.99 -33.76
CA GLU A 30 22.60 -5.07 -34.08
C GLU A 30 23.84 -5.32 -33.20
N PHE A 31 23.65 -5.95 -32.05
CA PHE A 31 24.72 -6.28 -31.10
C PHE A 31 25.27 -7.72 -31.29
N ASP A 32 24.83 -8.44 -32.33
CA ASP A 32 25.37 -9.76 -32.67
C ASP A 32 26.89 -9.70 -32.87
N GLY A 33 27.62 -10.47 -32.06
CA GLY A 33 29.08 -10.54 -32.11
C GLY A 33 29.81 -9.49 -31.26
N CYS A 34 29.11 -8.46 -30.79
CA CYS A 34 29.64 -7.47 -29.84
C CYS A 34 29.24 -7.80 -28.39
N LEU A 35 28.03 -8.33 -28.21
CA LEU A 35 27.49 -8.81 -26.94
C LEU A 35 27.18 -10.31 -27.01
N SER A 36 27.40 -11.04 -25.92
CA SER A 36 26.94 -12.43 -25.82
C SER A 36 25.40 -12.51 -25.74
N GLU A 37 24.82 -13.66 -26.07
CA GLU A 37 23.35 -13.88 -26.00
C GLU A 37 22.79 -13.51 -24.61
N ALA A 38 23.39 -14.00 -23.54
CA ALA A 38 23.00 -13.66 -22.17
C ALA A 38 23.19 -12.18 -21.81
N GLU A 39 24.14 -11.48 -22.45
CA GLU A 39 24.31 -10.04 -22.23
C GLU A 39 23.25 -9.23 -22.96
N ARG A 40 22.84 -9.67 -24.16
CA ARG A 40 21.77 -9.03 -24.92
C ARG A 40 20.44 -9.20 -24.21
N ASP A 41 20.09 -10.43 -23.83
CA ASP A 41 18.87 -10.69 -23.07
C ASP A 41 18.79 -9.85 -21.78
N ALA A 42 19.93 -9.57 -21.16
CA ALA A 42 19.99 -8.76 -19.94
C ALA A 42 19.85 -7.26 -20.17
N VAL A 43 20.17 -6.72 -21.36
CA VAL A 43 20.08 -5.28 -21.68
C VAL A 43 18.93 -4.93 -22.63
N THR A 44 18.25 -5.95 -23.16
CA THR A 44 17.02 -5.77 -23.93
C THR A 44 15.88 -5.49 -22.96
N ASP A 45 15.23 -4.35 -23.18
CA ASP A 45 14.07 -3.94 -22.42
C ASP A 45 12.88 -4.85 -22.78
N PRO A 46 12.23 -5.49 -21.79
CA PRO A 46 11.22 -6.51 -22.03
C PRO A 46 9.92 -5.95 -22.64
N ASP A 47 9.63 -4.67 -22.43
CA ASP A 47 8.40 -4.03 -22.89
C ASP A 47 8.50 -3.56 -24.33
N THR A 48 9.67 -3.01 -24.68
CA THR A 48 9.94 -2.48 -26.03
C THR A 48 10.61 -3.49 -26.96
N GLY A 49 11.29 -4.50 -26.42
CA GLY A 49 12.12 -5.44 -27.16
C GLY A 49 13.38 -4.81 -27.75
N CYS A 50 13.72 -3.58 -27.36
CA CYS A 50 14.85 -2.82 -27.86
C CYS A 50 15.97 -2.74 -26.82
N VAL A 51 17.19 -2.43 -27.25
CA VAL A 51 18.30 -2.07 -26.38
C VAL A 51 18.42 -0.55 -26.32
N HIS A 52 18.19 0.04 -25.15
CA HIS A 52 18.34 1.48 -24.93
C HIS A 52 19.70 1.77 -24.32
N LEU A 53 20.42 2.76 -24.85
CA LEU A 53 21.71 3.15 -24.27
C LEU A 53 22.12 4.59 -24.57
N TRP A 54 23.04 5.08 -23.74
CA TRP A 54 23.70 6.38 -23.89
C TRP A 54 25.22 6.26 -23.79
N GLY A 55 25.95 7.00 -24.64
CA GLY A 55 27.40 7.08 -24.64
C GLY A 55 27.94 8.37 -24.02
N THR A 56 29.04 8.28 -23.28
CA THR A 56 29.80 9.47 -22.83
C THR A 56 31.30 9.28 -23.01
N SER A 57 32.03 10.39 -23.03
CA SER A 57 33.51 10.40 -22.97
C SER A 57 34.05 10.79 -21.59
N VAL A 58 33.17 11.02 -20.60
CA VAL A 58 33.52 11.47 -19.25
C VAL A 58 33.71 10.30 -18.28
N ASP A 59 34.88 9.65 -18.34
CA ASP A 59 35.26 8.50 -17.50
C ASP A 59 35.02 8.72 -16.00
N SER A 60 35.58 9.79 -15.45
CA SER A 60 35.65 10.00 -13.99
C SER A 60 34.28 10.07 -13.31
N LYS A 61 33.24 10.51 -14.03
CA LYS A 61 31.88 10.58 -13.51
C LYS A 61 31.09 9.33 -13.84
N TRP A 62 31.33 8.73 -15.01
CA TRP A 62 30.71 7.48 -15.43
C TRP A 62 31.08 6.30 -14.53
N GLN A 63 32.33 6.23 -14.04
CA GLN A 63 32.75 5.19 -13.09
C GLN A 63 31.94 5.17 -11.78
N SER A 64 31.23 6.26 -11.45
CA SER A 64 30.39 6.33 -10.26
C SER A 64 28.97 5.78 -10.49
N VAL A 65 28.62 5.44 -11.73
CA VAL A 65 27.29 4.93 -12.10
C VAL A 65 27.24 3.43 -11.88
N ALA A 66 26.18 2.97 -11.21
CA ALA A 66 25.95 1.57 -10.91
C ALA A 66 24.63 1.06 -11.50
N PRO A 67 24.50 -0.26 -11.75
CA PRO A 67 23.20 -0.88 -12.01
C PRO A 67 22.19 -0.51 -10.91
N GLY A 68 20.97 -0.18 -11.32
CA GLY A 68 19.89 0.31 -10.46
C GLY A 68 19.90 1.83 -10.23
N ASP A 69 20.90 2.58 -10.68
CA ASP A 69 20.84 4.06 -10.63
C ASP A 69 19.72 4.59 -11.56
N ILE A 70 19.07 5.70 -11.19
CA ILE A 70 18.11 6.40 -12.05
C ILE A 70 18.86 7.33 -13.00
N ALA A 71 18.58 7.26 -14.30
CA ALA A 71 19.13 8.15 -15.32
C ALA A 71 18.09 9.21 -15.73
N LEU A 72 18.41 10.49 -15.56
CA LEU A 72 17.57 11.61 -15.99
C LEU A 72 18.19 12.33 -17.20
N VAL A 73 17.41 12.50 -18.26
CA VAL A 73 17.83 13.18 -19.49
C VAL A 73 17.43 14.66 -19.45
N TYR A 74 18.41 15.55 -19.37
CA TYR A 74 18.25 17.00 -19.35
C TYR A 74 18.30 17.61 -20.76
N ARG A 75 17.32 18.48 -21.07
CA ARG A 75 17.32 19.35 -22.24
C ARG A 75 16.58 20.66 -21.98
N GLY A 76 17.18 21.77 -22.41
CA GLY A 76 16.47 23.03 -22.59
C GLY A 76 15.80 23.60 -21.34
N GLY A 77 16.36 23.36 -20.15
CA GLY A 77 15.80 23.82 -18.88
C GLY A 77 14.93 22.78 -18.15
N LYS A 78 14.74 21.58 -18.71
CA LYS A 78 13.94 20.51 -18.11
C LYS A 78 14.62 19.15 -18.19
N TYR A 79 14.23 18.22 -17.31
CA TYR A 79 14.44 16.80 -17.54
C TYR A 79 13.26 16.26 -18.34
N ILE A 80 13.57 15.65 -19.48
CA ILE A 80 12.60 15.23 -20.51
C ILE A 80 12.37 13.72 -20.55
N ALA A 81 13.23 12.94 -19.89
CA ALA A 81 13.08 11.50 -19.74
C ALA A 81 13.74 10.99 -18.47
N GLN A 82 13.21 9.89 -17.94
CA GLN A 82 13.84 9.06 -16.91
C GLN A 82 14.01 7.63 -17.41
N ALA A 83 14.94 6.89 -16.82
CA ALA A 83 15.20 5.49 -17.11
C ALA A 83 15.97 4.84 -15.95
N THR A 84 15.98 3.51 -15.90
CA THR A 84 16.78 2.74 -14.94
C THR A 84 18.08 2.28 -15.59
N VAL A 85 19.22 2.43 -14.89
CA VAL A 85 20.51 1.92 -15.38
C VAL A 85 20.57 0.41 -15.20
N VAL A 86 20.58 -0.32 -16.30
CA VAL A 86 20.70 -1.79 -16.30
C VAL A 86 22.16 -2.20 -16.10
N ARG A 87 23.05 -1.61 -16.89
CA ARG A 87 24.48 -1.97 -16.89
C ARG A 87 25.33 -0.88 -17.52
N THR A 88 26.61 -0.87 -17.18
CA THR A 88 27.62 -0.01 -17.80
C THR A 88 28.69 -0.84 -18.50
N ARG A 89 29.23 -0.33 -19.61
CA ARG A 89 30.33 -0.96 -20.35
C ARG A 89 31.27 0.08 -20.96
N ASP A 90 32.57 -0.17 -20.87
CA ASP A 90 33.58 0.55 -21.64
C ASP A 90 33.86 -0.24 -22.93
N ASP A 91 33.39 0.28 -24.07
CA ASP A 91 33.52 -0.39 -25.37
C ASP A 91 33.72 0.63 -26.51
N PRO A 92 34.98 0.92 -26.89
CA PRO A 92 35.26 1.87 -27.95
C PRO A 92 34.88 1.36 -29.34
N ASP A 93 34.93 0.05 -29.57
CA ASP A 93 34.63 -0.55 -30.87
C ASP A 93 33.11 -0.47 -31.14
N LEU A 94 32.30 -0.88 -30.15
CA LEU A 94 30.84 -0.75 -30.22
C LEU A 94 30.40 0.72 -30.33
N ALA A 95 31.06 1.63 -29.61
CA ALA A 95 30.77 3.05 -29.71
C ALA A 95 31.09 3.60 -31.11
N GLU A 96 32.16 3.15 -31.75
CA GLU A 96 32.47 3.55 -33.12
C GLU A 96 31.38 3.09 -34.09
N ASP A 97 30.92 1.84 -33.98
CA ASP A 97 29.88 1.29 -34.85
C ASP A 97 28.52 2.02 -34.69
N LEU A 98 28.16 2.40 -33.46
CA LEU A 98 26.89 3.08 -33.16
C LEU A 98 26.90 4.56 -33.58
N TRP A 99 27.99 5.28 -33.28
CA TRP A 99 28.01 6.75 -33.36
C TRP A 99 28.69 7.29 -34.62
N ARG A 100 29.44 6.47 -35.37
CA ARG A 100 30.11 6.89 -36.61
C ARG A 100 29.13 6.91 -37.81
N THR A 101 28.07 7.71 -37.69
CA THR A 101 27.02 7.87 -38.69
C THR A 101 27.05 9.26 -39.34
N GLU A 102 26.39 9.41 -40.49
CA GLU A 102 26.35 10.68 -41.21
C GLU A 102 25.59 11.74 -40.41
N GLY A 103 26.29 12.82 -40.00
CA GLY A 103 25.70 13.92 -39.22
C GLY A 103 25.98 13.88 -37.72
N ASN A 104 26.54 12.77 -37.20
CA ASN A 104 26.99 12.67 -35.81
C ASN A 104 28.46 13.15 -35.69
N PRO A 105 28.80 14.07 -34.75
CA PRO A 105 30.15 14.59 -34.58
C PRO A 105 31.06 13.63 -33.80
N TRP A 106 31.23 12.43 -34.33
CA TRP A 106 32.15 11.43 -33.82
C TRP A 106 33.61 11.94 -33.84
N ASP A 107 34.29 11.82 -32.70
CA ASP A 107 35.70 12.19 -32.53
C ASP A 107 36.50 10.97 -32.04
N PRO A 108 37.38 10.38 -32.86
CA PRO A 108 38.24 9.26 -32.45
C PRO A 108 39.17 9.58 -31.28
N ASP A 109 39.51 10.86 -31.07
CA ASP A 109 40.36 11.29 -29.94
C ASP A 109 39.53 11.48 -28.65
N ASN A 110 38.19 11.50 -28.75
CA ASN A 110 37.27 11.64 -27.62
C ASN A 110 35.98 10.82 -27.81
N PRO A 111 36.09 9.49 -27.99
CA PRO A 111 34.95 8.65 -28.33
C PRO A 111 33.97 8.53 -27.16
N TRP A 112 32.67 8.45 -27.46
CA TRP A 112 31.63 8.18 -26.45
C TRP A 112 31.57 6.69 -26.07
N ARG A 113 32.74 6.16 -25.68
CA ARG A 113 33.03 4.74 -25.41
C ARG A 113 32.45 4.24 -24.09
N TYR A 114 32.11 5.13 -23.17
CA TYR A 114 31.52 4.77 -21.88
C TYR A 114 30.02 4.67 -22.03
N LEU A 115 29.55 3.45 -22.24
CA LEU A 115 28.16 3.12 -22.53
C LEU A 115 27.39 2.84 -21.24
N THR A 116 26.16 3.35 -21.18
CA THR A 116 25.19 3.11 -20.10
C THR A 116 23.93 2.54 -20.74
N PHE A 117 23.62 1.29 -20.45
CA PHE A 117 22.40 0.61 -20.90
C PHE A 117 21.26 0.93 -19.95
N LEU A 118 20.08 1.15 -20.52
CA LEU A 118 18.90 1.69 -19.87
C LEU A 118 17.69 0.78 -20.10
N SER A 119 16.79 0.73 -19.12
CA SER A 119 15.44 0.15 -19.23
C SER A 119 14.41 1.16 -18.73
N ASP A 120 13.12 0.86 -18.93
CA ASP A 120 12.01 1.62 -18.34
C ASP A 120 12.08 3.10 -18.75
N VAL A 121 12.34 3.35 -20.03
CA VAL A 121 12.51 4.71 -20.55
C VAL A 121 11.15 5.40 -20.63
N GLU A 122 10.97 6.42 -19.80
CA GLU A 122 9.72 7.18 -19.70
C GLU A 122 9.93 8.66 -20.01
N GLU A 123 8.96 9.29 -20.69
CA GLU A 123 8.97 10.73 -20.90
C GLU A 123 8.46 11.47 -19.66
N ILE A 124 9.23 12.45 -19.21
CA ILE A 124 8.90 13.28 -18.03
C ILE A 124 9.01 14.77 -18.36
N GLY A 125 8.50 15.62 -17.48
CA GLY A 125 8.45 17.08 -17.66
C GLY A 125 8.95 17.88 -16.46
N VAL A 126 10.09 17.51 -15.87
CA VAL A 126 10.58 18.13 -14.63
C VAL A 126 11.34 19.42 -14.91
N GLU A 127 10.91 20.53 -14.32
CA GLU A 127 11.68 21.78 -14.35
C GLU A 127 13.01 21.63 -13.60
N THR A 128 14.10 22.18 -14.15
CA THR A 128 15.43 22.07 -13.51
C THR A 128 15.47 22.69 -12.11
N GLU A 129 14.71 23.75 -11.90
CA GLU A 129 14.59 24.42 -10.60
C GLU A 129 14.02 23.48 -9.54
N ALA A 130 12.96 22.73 -9.87
CA ALA A 130 12.35 21.76 -8.97
C ALA A 130 13.32 20.62 -8.62
N PHE A 131 14.03 20.08 -9.62
CA PHE A 131 15.06 19.09 -9.37
C PHE A 131 16.21 19.63 -8.51
N ASN A 132 16.64 20.87 -8.76
CA ASN A 132 17.69 21.52 -7.98
C ASN A 132 17.30 21.63 -6.52
N GLU A 133 16.06 22.02 -6.23
CA GLU A 133 15.52 22.07 -4.87
C GLU A 133 15.54 20.70 -4.21
N LEU A 134 15.07 19.65 -4.90
CA LEU A 134 15.01 18.28 -4.36
C LEU A 134 16.39 17.80 -3.89
N VAL A 135 17.39 17.85 -4.77
CA VAL A 135 18.74 17.33 -4.48
C VAL A 135 19.65 18.37 -3.79
N GLY A 136 19.11 19.56 -3.52
CA GLY A 136 19.73 20.70 -2.84
C GLY A 136 20.82 21.42 -3.64
N TYR A 137 20.78 21.38 -4.97
CA TYR A 137 21.61 22.24 -5.81
C TYR A 137 21.22 23.72 -5.64
N GLN A 138 22.04 24.62 -6.17
CA GLN A 138 21.65 26.03 -6.26
C GLN A 138 20.55 26.18 -7.31
N ASP A 139 19.57 27.05 -7.09
CA ASP A 139 18.40 27.21 -7.97
C ASP A 139 18.81 27.42 -9.45
N ASN A 140 19.88 28.17 -9.69
CA ASN A 140 20.42 28.49 -11.02
C ASN A 140 21.43 27.46 -11.56
N TYR A 141 21.56 26.29 -10.91
CA TYR A 141 22.44 25.23 -11.40
C TYR A 141 21.88 24.66 -12.70
N ILE A 142 22.74 24.62 -13.73
CA ILE A 142 22.42 24.04 -15.03
C ILE A 142 23.34 22.84 -15.24
N PRO A 143 22.80 21.62 -15.42
CA PRO A 143 23.61 20.46 -15.75
C PRO A 143 24.43 20.68 -17.03
N ASN A 144 25.72 20.35 -16.97
CA ASN A 144 26.63 20.46 -18.10
C ASN A 144 27.48 19.20 -18.25
N GLY A 145 27.26 18.51 -19.37
CA GLY A 145 27.82 17.19 -19.65
C GLY A 145 27.24 16.10 -18.74
N PHE A 146 27.64 14.86 -19.02
CA PHE A 146 27.31 13.71 -18.20
C PHE A 146 27.75 13.93 -16.75
N SER A 147 26.91 13.55 -15.79
CA SER A 147 27.27 13.60 -14.36
C SER A 147 26.45 12.64 -13.50
N ARG A 148 26.82 12.51 -12.23
CA ARG A 148 26.04 11.78 -11.23
C ARG A 148 25.93 12.64 -9.97
N VAL A 149 24.74 12.65 -9.36
CA VAL A 149 24.50 13.32 -8.08
C VAL A 149 25.41 12.68 -7.02
N SER A 150 26.06 13.51 -6.20
CA SER A 150 26.99 13.02 -5.18
C SER A 150 26.27 12.19 -4.11
N ASP A 151 26.90 11.14 -3.60
CA ASP A 151 26.34 10.30 -2.52
C ASP A 151 25.90 11.11 -1.28
N ALA A 152 26.58 12.22 -0.96
CA ALA A 152 26.19 13.10 0.15
C ALA A 152 24.87 13.85 -0.07
N ARG A 153 24.43 14.00 -1.32
CA ARG A 153 23.11 14.54 -1.69
C ARG A 153 22.08 13.42 -1.70
N ILE A 154 22.43 12.27 -2.25
CA ILE A 154 21.60 11.05 -2.22
C ILE A 154 21.23 10.66 -0.78
N ARG A 155 22.20 10.60 0.14
CA ARG A 155 21.92 10.30 1.56
C ARG A 155 21.02 11.33 2.25
N ARG A 156 21.05 12.59 1.81
CA ARG A 156 20.13 13.62 2.33
C ARG A 156 18.73 13.46 1.75
N LEU A 157 18.63 12.89 0.56
CA LEU A 157 17.38 12.55 -0.09
C LEU A 157 16.73 11.35 0.60
N GLU A 158 17.48 10.26 0.79
CA GLU A 158 17.05 9.05 1.53
C GLU A 158 16.70 9.32 3.01
N ALA A 159 17.13 10.45 3.57
CA ALA A 159 16.73 10.87 4.93
C ALA A 159 15.38 11.61 4.95
N ARG A 160 14.89 12.06 3.79
CA ARG A 160 13.63 12.80 3.62
C ARG A 160 12.55 11.96 2.96
N PHE A 161 12.95 10.97 2.17
CA PHE A 161 12.10 10.11 1.36
C PHE A 161 12.46 8.66 1.61
N GLU A 162 11.47 7.77 1.47
CA GLU A 162 11.64 6.32 1.63
C GLU A 162 12.70 5.74 0.68
N SER A 163 12.73 6.24 -0.57
CA SER A 163 13.74 5.88 -1.55
C SER A 163 14.08 7.05 -2.48
N VAL A 164 15.17 6.89 -3.25
CA VAL A 164 15.56 7.84 -4.30
C VAL A 164 14.56 7.85 -5.45
N GLU A 165 13.95 6.70 -5.74
CA GLU A 165 12.91 6.54 -6.76
C GLU A 165 11.67 7.34 -6.37
N THR A 166 11.17 7.18 -5.14
CA THR A 166 10.05 7.96 -4.59
C THR A 166 10.30 9.46 -4.72
N ALA A 167 11.51 9.91 -4.37
CA ALA A 167 11.87 11.32 -4.41
C ALA A 167 11.89 11.90 -5.85
N VAL A 168 12.40 11.13 -6.82
CA VAL A 168 12.39 11.53 -8.23
C VAL A 168 10.98 11.48 -8.81
N ASN A 169 10.18 10.50 -8.41
CA ASN A 169 8.79 10.33 -8.82
C ASN A 169 7.93 11.52 -8.38
N GLU A 170 8.08 12.02 -7.15
CA GLU A 170 7.38 13.22 -6.67
C GLU A 170 7.64 14.47 -7.53
N LEU A 171 8.84 14.62 -8.10
CA LEU A 171 9.18 15.77 -8.94
C LEU A 171 8.53 15.76 -10.32
N THR A 172 8.32 14.57 -10.89
CA THR A 172 7.87 14.43 -12.29
C THR A 172 6.41 14.78 -12.47
N GLY A 173 5.62 14.79 -11.38
CA GLY A 173 4.16 14.90 -11.44
C GLY A 173 3.49 13.76 -12.23
N SER A 174 4.27 12.79 -12.71
CA SER A 174 3.85 11.53 -13.36
C SER A 174 4.22 10.30 -12.53
N GLY A 175 4.77 10.48 -11.34
CA GLY A 175 5.12 9.41 -10.42
C GLY A 175 4.14 9.35 -9.25
N VAL A 176 3.74 8.12 -8.93
CA VAL A 176 3.26 7.63 -7.62
C VAL A 176 3.30 8.71 -6.54
N ARG A 177 2.13 9.23 -6.14
CA ARG A 177 2.00 10.04 -4.91
C ARG A 177 1.42 9.17 -3.81
N ILE A 178 2.14 9.05 -2.70
CA ILE A 178 1.68 8.28 -1.54
C ILE A 178 0.86 9.21 -0.63
N HIS A 179 -0.43 8.92 -0.49
CA HIS A 179 -1.33 9.61 0.43
C HIS A 179 -1.63 8.71 1.62
N GLU A 180 -1.25 9.14 2.82
CA GLU A 180 -1.61 8.49 4.08
C GLU A 180 -2.88 9.15 4.64
N PHE A 181 -3.76 8.35 5.25
CA PHE A 181 -4.96 8.83 5.92
C PHE A 181 -4.72 8.80 7.42
N ASP A 182 -4.53 9.97 8.03
CA ASP A 182 -4.35 10.10 9.48
C ASP A 182 -5.72 10.07 10.18
N ASP A 183 -5.89 9.21 11.18
CA ASP A 183 -7.17 9.03 11.90
C ASP A 183 -7.46 10.24 12.84
N ASP A 184 -6.47 11.12 13.04
CA ASP A 184 -6.51 12.25 13.97
C ASP A 184 -6.84 13.62 13.36
N THR A 185 -7.01 13.72 12.03
CA THR A 185 -7.63 14.93 11.47
C THR A 185 -9.14 14.87 11.70
N THR A 186 -9.59 15.47 12.81
CA THR A 186 -10.87 16.17 12.79
C THR A 186 -10.79 17.23 11.69
N ASP A 187 -11.19 16.84 10.48
CA ASP A 187 -11.46 17.78 9.39
C ASP A 187 -12.54 18.74 9.88
N ASP A 188 -12.06 19.89 10.36
CA ASP A 188 -12.82 21.11 10.50
C ASP A 188 -13.23 21.52 9.07
N ASP A 189 -14.53 21.65 8.84
CA ASP A 189 -15.21 21.98 7.57
C ASP A 189 -15.46 20.84 6.55
N THR A 190 -16.37 19.91 6.87
CA THR A 190 -17.64 19.63 6.14
C THR A 190 -18.30 18.37 6.72
N ALA A 191 -19.61 18.15 6.50
CA ALA A 191 -20.42 17.11 7.14
C ALA A 191 -19.68 15.75 7.29
N THR A 192 -19.67 15.18 8.49
CA THR A 192 -19.05 13.87 8.80
C THR A 192 -19.51 12.82 7.78
N VAL A 193 -18.61 12.46 6.84
CA VAL A 193 -18.89 11.44 5.83
C VAL A 193 -19.00 10.08 6.54
N THR A 194 -20.22 9.53 6.57
CA THR A 194 -20.49 8.21 7.18
C THR A 194 -19.90 7.10 6.31
N ASN A 195 -19.68 5.91 6.90
CA ASN A 195 -19.20 4.77 6.11
C ASN A 195 -20.24 4.34 5.07
N ALA A 196 -21.53 4.60 5.31
CA ALA A 196 -22.59 4.41 4.33
C ALA A 196 -22.44 5.32 3.09
N ASP A 197 -22.08 6.59 3.27
CA ASP A 197 -21.84 7.51 2.15
C ASP A 197 -20.57 7.12 1.37
N LEU A 198 -19.48 6.81 2.09
CA LEU A 198 -18.24 6.31 1.50
C LEU A 198 -18.47 5.03 0.69
N GLY A 199 -19.22 4.08 1.26
CA GLY A 199 -19.56 2.82 0.60
C GLY A 199 -20.42 2.99 -0.64
N GLN A 200 -21.31 3.98 -0.68
CA GLN A 200 -22.07 4.29 -1.89
C GLN A 200 -21.17 4.91 -2.97
N ARG A 201 -20.29 5.84 -2.59
CA ARG A 201 -19.34 6.48 -3.51
C ARG A 201 -18.38 5.47 -4.15
N LEU A 202 -17.90 4.49 -3.37
CA LEU A 202 -17.10 3.37 -3.86
C LEU A 202 -17.81 2.60 -4.98
N VAL A 203 -19.07 2.21 -4.74
CA VAL A 203 -19.87 1.48 -5.71
C VAL A 203 -20.06 2.33 -6.96
N ASP A 204 -20.49 3.59 -6.81
CA ASP A 204 -20.76 4.47 -7.95
C ASP A 204 -19.50 4.71 -8.82
N ALA A 205 -18.33 4.94 -8.20
CA ALA A 205 -17.07 5.13 -8.92
C ALA A 205 -16.61 3.86 -9.64
N SER A 206 -16.89 2.66 -9.10
CA SER A 206 -16.46 1.40 -9.70
C SER A 206 -17.11 1.07 -11.04
N TYR A 207 -18.29 1.64 -11.33
CA TYR A 207 -18.98 1.53 -12.61
C TYR A 207 -18.63 2.64 -13.60
N ASP A 208 -17.70 3.54 -13.26
CA ASP A 208 -17.25 4.63 -14.12
C ASP A 208 -15.76 4.47 -14.43
N GLY A 209 -15.44 3.96 -15.63
CA GLY A 209 -14.07 3.70 -16.06
C GLY A 209 -13.21 4.96 -16.18
N ASP A 210 -13.82 6.15 -16.23
CA ASP A 210 -13.13 7.43 -16.32
C ASP A 210 -12.80 8.01 -14.92
N ARG A 211 -13.17 7.32 -13.84
CA ARG A 211 -12.98 7.75 -12.43
C ARG A 211 -12.10 6.78 -11.64
N TYR A 212 -11.09 6.19 -12.28
CA TYR A 212 -10.20 5.23 -11.65
C TYR A 212 -9.40 5.85 -10.50
N ASP A 213 -8.80 7.03 -10.67
CA ASP A 213 -8.08 7.75 -9.61
C ASP A 213 -8.97 8.01 -8.36
N GLU A 214 -10.24 8.37 -8.57
CA GLU A 214 -11.17 8.59 -7.46
C GLU A 214 -11.53 7.28 -6.76
N LEU A 215 -11.69 6.19 -7.51
CA LEU A 215 -11.98 4.89 -6.93
C LEU A 215 -10.80 4.40 -6.06
N GLU A 216 -9.57 4.62 -6.51
CA GLU A 216 -8.36 4.26 -5.75
C GLU A 216 -8.29 4.98 -4.41
N GLU A 217 -8.48 6.31 -4.42
CA GLU A 217 -8.54 7.11 -3.21
C GLU A 217 -9.65 6.61 -2.26
N LEU A 218 -10.84 6.33 -2.79
CA LEU A 218 -11.97 5.81 -2.00
C LEU A 218 -11.69 4.43 -1.41
N VAL A 219 -11.00 3.55 -2.13
CA VAL A 219 -10.62 2.21 -1.65
C VAL A 219 -9.61 2.33 -0.52
N ALA A 220 -8.60 3.17 -0.65
CA ALA A 220 -7.64 3.40 0.42
C ALA A 220 -8.33 3.98 1.67
N LYS A 221 -9.18 5.00 1.50
CA LYS A 221 -10.01 5.54 2.61
C LYS A 221 -10.87 4.46 3.26
N ALA A 222 -11.40 3.52 2.49
CA ALA A 222 -12.20 2.43 3.05
C ALA A 222 -11.37 1.49 3.91
N PHE A 223 -10.18 1.08 3.47
CA PHE A 223 -9.29 0.25 4.30
C PHE A 223 -8.84 0.98 5.56
N SER A 224 -8.51 2.28 5.47
CA SER A 224 -8.27 3.14 6.64
C SER A 224 -9.46 3.13 7.60
N ARG A 225 -10.70 3.31 7.11
CA ARG A 225 -11.92 3.25 7.95
C ARG A 225 -12.19 1.87 8.56
N LEU A 226 -11.70 0.80 7.95
CA LEU A 226 -11.73 -0.55 8.52
C LEU A 226 -10.68 -0.76 9.63
N GLY A 227 -9.77 0.21 9.82
CA GLY A 227 -8.71 0.21 10.83
C GLY A 227 -7.37 -0.32 10.32
N PHE A 228 -7.17 -0.41 9.00
CA PHE A 228 -5.88 -0.78 8.43
C PHE A 228 -5.02 0.46 8.21
N GLU A 229 -3.70 0.35 8.41
CA GLU A 229 -2.76 1.38 7.94
C GLU A 229 -2.66 1.25 6.43
N SER A 230 -3.30 2.16 5.70
CA SER A 230 -3.41 2.09 4.24
C SER A 230 -2.94 3.37 3.58
N ARG A 231 -2.23 3.22 2.47
CA ARG A 231 -1.64 4.29 1.66
C ARG A 231 -2.20 4.24 0.26
N TRP A 232 -2.73 5.34 -0.25
CA TRP A 232 -3.08 5.46 -1.67
C TRP A 232 -1.84 5.84 -2.47
N ILE A 233 -1.57 5.14 -3.55
CA ILE A 233 -0.43 5.31 -4.44
C ILE A 233 -0.98 5.85 -5.77
N GLU A 234 -1.05 7.18 -5.88
CA GLU A 234 -1.65 7.88 -7.02
C GLU A 234 -0.71 7.90 -8.23
N GLY A 235 -1.11 7.23 -9.31
CA GLY A 235 -0.42 7.27 -10.62
C GLY A 235 0.83 6.37 -10.69
N GLY A 236 1.26 6.06 -11.93
CA GLY A 236 2.34 5.10 -12.22
C GLY A 236 1.82 3.73 -12.66
N ASP A 237 2.71 2.82 -13.09
CA ASP A 237 2.38 1.40 -13.33
C ASP A 237 2.73 0.53 -12.11
N ASP A 238 2.45 1.04 -10.91
CA ASP A 238 2.65 0.32 -9.65
C ASP A 238 1.30 -0.17 -9.08
N THR A 239 1.26 -0.66 -7.84
CA THR A 239 0.00 -0.96 -7.15
C THR A 239 -0.72 0.32 -6.74
N ASP A 240 -2.05 0.29 -6.67
CA ASP A 240 -2.84 1.51 -6.42
C ASP A 240 -2.97 1.86 -4.93
N VAL A 241 -2.99 0.84 -4.05
CA VAL A 241 -3.04 1.03 -2.59
C VAL A 241 -2.14 0.00 -1.92
N GLU A 242 -1.45 0.41 -0.86
CA GLU A 242 -0.66 -0.48 0.00
C GLU A 242 -1.22 -0.48 1.42
N ILE A 243 -1.34 -1.65 2.02
CA ILE A 243 -1.69 -1.85 3.42
C ILE A 243 -0.43 -2.32 4.14
N THR A 244 -0.01 -1.61 5.19
CA THR A 244 1.21 -1.90 5.96
C THR A 244 0.95 -2.59 7.29
N ALA A 245 -0.23 -2.40 7.87
CA ALA A 245 -0.64 -3.03 9.13
C ALA A 245 -2.16 -3.27 9.21
N PRO A 246 -2.62 -4.31 9.96
CA PRO A 246 -1.81 -5.33 10.66
C PRO A 246 -1.24 -6.42 9.72
N ILE A 247 -1.48 -6.30 8.42
CA ILE A 247 -0.93 -7.16 7.37
C ILE A 247 -0.17 -6.33 6.36
N HIS A 248 0.77 -6.94 5.64
CA HIS A 248 1.38 -6.33 4.47
C HIS A 248 0.68 -6.85 3.21
N SER A 249 -0.09 -5.99 2.53
CA SER A 249 -0.83 -6.35 1.33
C SER A 249 -0.79 -5.23 0.32
N ILE A 250 -0.64 -5.57 -0.96
CA ILE A 250 -0.97 -4.65 -2.04
C ILE A 250 -2.44 -4.76 -2.41
N VAL A 251 -3.02 -3.68 -2.90
CA VAL A 251 -4.39 -3.64 -3.40
C VAL A 251 -4.40 -2.97 -4.77
N GLU A 252 -4.97 -3.70 -5.73
CA GLU A 252 -5.14 -3.27 -7.11
C GLU A 252 -6.62 -2.95 -7.36
N VAL A 253 -6.90 -1.82 -7.99
CA VAL A 253 -8.23 -1.25 -8.15
C VAL A 253 -8.60 -1.25 -9.64
N LYS A 254 -9.77 -1.79 -9.97
CA LYS A 254 -10.25 -1.92 -11.35
C LYS A 254 -11.65 -1.35 -11.49
N ALA A 255 -11.78 -0.16 -12.07
CA ALA A 255 -13.05 0.37 -12.52
C ALA A 255 -13.49 -0.28 -13.84
N ARG A 256 -14.77 -0.61 -14.00
CA ARG A 256 -15.33 -1.22 -15.22
C ARG A 256 -16.74 -0.74 -15.50
N SER A 257 -16.94 -0.02 -16.61
CA SER A 257 -18.27 0.45 -17.03
C SER A 257 -19.27 -0.68 -17.34
N ASN A 258 -18.81 -1.88 -17.63
CA ASN A 258 -19.66 -3.06 -17.82
C ASN A 258 -19.98 -3.80 -16.51
N GLY A 259 -19.43 -3.35 -15.37
CA GLY A 259 -19.66 -3.91 -14.04
C GLY A 259 -18.97 -5.24 -13.74
N THR A 260 -18.13 -5.76 -14.63
CA THR A 260 -17.52 -7.09 -14.42
C THR A 260 -16.13 -7.21 -15.04
N LEU A 261 -15.17 -7.64 -14.23
CA LEU A 261 -13.80 -7.93 -14.62
C LEU A 261 -13.66 -9.39 -15.11
N SER A 262 -13.06 -9.57 -16.29
CA SER A 262 -12.85 -10.90 -16.91
C SER A 262 -11.50 -11.55 -16.60
N SER A 263 -10.49 -10.74 -16.26
CA SER A 263 -9.13 -11.16 -15.88
C SER A 263 -8.59 -10.14 -14.86
N PRO A 264 -7.97 -10.60 -13.76
CA PRO A 264 -7.32 -9.72 -12.79
C PRO A 264 -5.91 -9.29 -13.20
N ASP A 265 -5.32 -9.86 -14.26
CA ASP A 265 -3.93 -9.63 -14.69
C ASP A 265 -2.90 -10.09 -13.63
N ALA A 266 -3.11 -11.32 -13.14
CA ALA A 266 -2.40 -11.88 -11.99
C ALA A 266 -0.86 -11.83 -12.08
N THR A 267 -0.28 -11.99 -13.27
CA THR A 267 1.18 -11.93 -13.46
C THR A 267 1.76 -10.56 -13.09
N ARG A 268 1.07 -9.47 -13.46
CA ARG A 268 1.53 -8.12 -13.16
C ARG A 268 1.42 -7.85 -11.66
N ILE A 269 0.30 -8.24 -11.07
CA ILE A 269 0.04 -8.11 -9.63
C ILE A 269 1.07 -8.90 -8.81
N ALA A 270 1.44 -10.10 -9.24
CA ALA A 270 2.47 -10.89 -8.58
C ALA A 270 3.83 -10.16 -8.59
N GLY A 271 4.19 -9.53 -9.72
CA GLY A 271 5.39 -8.70 -9.81
C GLY A 271 5.38 -7.50 -8.85
N HIS A 272 4.23 -6.84 -8.70
CA HIS A 272 4.07 -5.72 -7.76
C HIS A 272 4.17 -6.21 -6.31
N LYS A 273 3.48 -7.31 -5.99
CA LYS A 273 3.51 -7.94 -4.68
C LYS A 273 4.95 -8.27 -4.26
N ASP A 274 5.73 -8.87 -5.15
CA ASP A 274 7.13 -9.22 -4.90
C ASP A 274 8.02 -7.98 -4.74
N ARG A 275 7.79 -6.92 -5.53
CA ARG A 275 8.52 -5.65 -5.45
C ARG A 275 8.32 -4.95 -4.11
N HIS A 276 7.08 -4.92 -3.63
CA HIS A 276 6.70 -4.33 -2.34
C HIS A 276 7.01 -5.26 -1.16
N GLY A 277 7.30 -6.54 -1.39
CA GLY A 277 7.52 -7.52 -0.34
C GLY A 277 6.24 -7.90 0.43
N ALA A 278 5.07 -7.66 -0.18
CA ALA A 278 3.78 -7.89 0.45
C ALA A 278 3.43 -9.38 0.52
N ASP A 279 2.76 -9.78 1.61
CA ASP A 279 2.33 -11.16 1.83
C ASP A 279 1.07 -11.52 1.02
N TYR A 280 0.22 -10.53 0.75
CA TYR A 280 -1.07 -10.70 0.10
C TYR A 280 -1.27 -9.71 -1.04
N ALA A 281 -2.20 -10.04 -1.94
CA ALA A 281 -2.64 -9.15 -2.99
C ALA A 281 -4.17 -9.22 -3.13
N ILE A 282 -4.82 -8.06 -3.09
CA ILE A 282 -6.27 -7.91 -3.16
C ILE A 282 -6.61 -7.14 -4.43
N VAL A 283 -7.60 -7.60 -5.19
CA VAL A 283 -8.14 -6.88 -6.34
C VAL A 283 -9.53 -6.38 -5.99
N VAL A 284 -9.74 -5.07 -6.08
CA VAL A 284 -11.01 -4.40 -5.82
C VAL A 284 -11.65 -3.95 -7.13
N GLY A 285 -12.93 -4.26 -7.34
CA GLY A 285 -13.66 -3.84 -8.54
C GLY A 285 -15.17 -4.00 -8.40
N PRO A 286 -15.97 -3.64 -9.43
CA PRO A 286 -17.43 -3.71 -9.34
C PRO A 286 -17.97 -5.15 -9.27
N GLY A 287 -17.22 -6.12 -9.80
CA GLY A 287 -17.59 -7.54 -9.82
C GLY A 287 -16.66 -8.37 -10.70
N PHE A 288 -16.75 -9.69 -10.60
CA PHE A 288 -15.79 -10.62 -11.23
C PHE A 288 -16.49 -11.75 -11.98
N ALA A 289 -16.02 -12.04 -13.19
CA ALA A 289 -16.49 -13.17 -13.97
C ALA A 289 -15.95 -14.48 -13.38
N PRO A 290 -16.62 -15.63 -13.58
CA PRO A 290 -16.15 -16.93 -13.06
C PRO A 290 -14.72 -17.26 -13.45
N ALA A 291 -14.30 -16.92 -14.67
CA ALA A 291 -12.93 -17.14 -15.13
C ALA A 291 -11.88 -16.33 -14.33
N ALA A 292 -12.23 -15.11 -13.90
CA ALA A 292 -11.34 -14.30 -13.05
C ALA A 292 -11.22 -14.91 -11.65
N ILE A 293 -12.31 -15.47 -11.12
CA ILE A 293 -12.33 -16.15 -9.81
C ILE A 293 -11.45 -17.40 -9.84
N GLU A 294 -11.62 -18.25 -10.85
CA GLU A 294 -10.78 -19.44 -11.04
C GLU A 294 -9.30 -19.09 -11.22
N ASP A 295 -9.01 -17.93 -11.82
CA ASP A 295 -7.63 -17.46 -11.97
C ASP A 295 -7.05 -16.97 -10.64
N ALA A 296 -7.82 -16.19 -9.88
CA ALA A 296 -7.43 -15.71 -8.56
C ALA A 296 -7.15 -16.85 -7.57
N ASP A 297 -7.98 -17.90 -7.57
CA ASP A 297 -7.77 -19.11 -6.76
C ASP A 297 -6.44 -19.80 -7.07
N ARG A 298 -5.99 -19.76 -8.34
CA ARG A 298 -4.75 -20.41 -8.78
C ARG A 298 -3.50 -19.58 -8.49
N GLN A 299 -3.67 -18.27 -8.32
CA GLN A 299 -2.58 -17.29 -8.21
C GLN A 299 -2.52 -16.65 -6.81
N ASP A 300 -3.25 -17.21 -5.84
CA ASP A 300 -3.32 -16.73 -4.46
C ASP A 300 -3.71 -15.23 -4.35
N LEU A 301 -4.66 -14.80 -5.19
CA LEU A 301 -5.21 -13.45 -5.18
C LEU A 301 -6.58 -13.43 -4.51
N VAL A 302 -6.89 -12.34 -3.80
CA VAL A 302 -8.24 -12.10 -3.26
C VAL A 302 -9.00 -11.17 -4.19
N LEU A 303 -10.23 -11.52 -4.56
CA LEU A 303 -11.12 -10.65 -5.34
C LEU A 303 -12.22 -10.09 -4.44
N LEU A 304 -12.25 -8.77 -4.26
CA LEU A 304 -13.20 -8.08 -3.38
C LEU A 304 -14.07 -7.12 -4.18
N ALA A 305 -15.37 -7.40 -4.27
CA ALA A 305 -16.28 -6.49 -4.98
C ALA A 305 -16.55 -5.22 -4.12
N THR A 306 -16.75 -4.07 -4.75
CA THR A 306 -17.05 -2.82 -4.05
C THR A 306 -18.33 -2.89 -3.22
N ASP A 307 -19.33 -3.64 -3.68
CA ASP A 307 -20.54 -3.94 -2.88
C ASP A 307 -20.21 -4.72 -1.60
N GLN A 308 -19.28 -5.67 -1.67
CA GLN A 308 -18.86 -6.47 -0.52
C GLN A 308 -18.00 -5.64 0.45
N LEU A 309 -17.12 -4.78 -0.08
CA LEU A 309 -16.35 -3.82 0.73
C LEU A 309 -17.28 -2.86 1.49
N ARG A 310 -18.36 -2.38 0.85
CA ARG A 310 -19.42 -1.60 1.51
C ARG A 310 -20.07 -2.38 2.66
N GLU A 311 -20.37 -3.65 2.46
CA GLU A 311 -20.96 -4.52 3.49
C GLU A 311 -20.03 -4.72 4.70
N VAL A 312 -18.72 -4.84 4.47
CA VAL A 312 -17.72 -4.92 5.54
C VAL A 312 -17.60 -3.58 6.28
N LEU A 313 -17.60 -2.45 5.57
CA LEU A 313 -17.60 -1.09 6.14
C LEU A 313 -18.80 -0.84 7.06
N ALA A 314 -19.99 -1.28 6.64
CA ALA A 314 -21.21 -1.16 7.44
C ALA A 314 -21.11 -1.95 8.76
N ARG A 315 -20.47 -3.13 8.73
CA ARG A 315 -20.24 -3.95 9.93
C ARG A 315 -19.21 -3.31 10.88
N ARG A 316 -18.14 -2.73 10.34
CA ARG A 316 -17.18 -1.94 11.14
C ARG A 316 -17.88 -0.80 11.86
N GLU A 317 -18.71 -0.02 11.16
CA GLU A 317 -19.46 1.09 11.75
C GLU A 317 -20.46 0.61 12.82
N GLN A 318 -21.17 -0.49 12.55
CA GLN A 318 -22.20 -0.97 13.46
C GLN A 318 -21.65 -1.68 14.70
N TYR A 319 -20.56 -2.44 14.56
CA TYR A 319 -20.09 -3.37 15.59
C TYR A 319 -18.67 -3.08 16.11
N GLY A 320 -17.95 -2.11 15.54
CA GLY A 320 -16.57 -1.80 15.95
C GLY A 320 -15.61 -2.96 15.69
N VAL A 321 -15.74 -3.64 14.54
CA VAL A 321 -14.97 -4.85 14.22
C VAL A 321 -13.49 -4.48 14.01
N PRO A 322 -12.55 -4.98 14.83
CA PRO A 322 -11.14 -4.64 14.70
C PRO A 322 -10.52 -5.30 13.43
N PRO A 323 -9.49 -4.71 12.81
CA PRO A 323 -8.93 -5.16 11.53
C PRO A 323 -8.38 -6.59 11.58
N GLU A 324 -7.90 -7.06 12.73
CA GLU A 324 -7.38 -8.42 12.93
C GLU A 324 -8.47 -9.49 12.78
N VAL A 325 -9.72 -9.10 13.01
CA VAL A 325 -10.88 -10.00 12.85
C VAL A 325 -11.33 -10.05 11.40
N LEU A 326 -11.13 -8.96 10.66
CA LEU A 326 -11.41 -8.89 9.23
C LEU A 326 -10.32 -9.58 8.41
N THR A 327 -9.08 -9.53 8.88
CA THR A 327 -7.88 -10.01 8.18
C THR A 327 -8.05 -11.40 7.57
N PRO A 328 -8.45 -12.47 8.31
CA PRO A 328 -8.55 -13.81 7.73
C PRO A 328 -9.50 -13.90 6.54
N TYR A 329 -10.55 -13.07 6.52
CA TYR A 329 -11.54 -13.04 5.45
C TYR A 329 -11.08 -12.24 4.23
N LEU A 330 -10.26 -11.21 4.45
CA LEU A 330 -9.71 -10.32 3.42
C LEU A 330 -8.40 -10.86 2.81
N THR A 331 -7.79 -11.88 3.40
CA THR A 331 -6.55 -12.51 2.91
C THR A 331 -6.75 -13.93 2.38
N GLU A 332 -7.94 -14.52 2.53
CA GLU A 332 -8.24 -15.84 1.97
C GLU A 332 -8.33 -15.74 0.42
N PRO A 333 -7.52 -16.50 -0.34
CA PRO A 333 -7.55 -16.47 -1.81
C PRO A 333 -8.94 -16.71 -2.41
N GLY A 334 -9.14 -16.23 -3.63
CA GLY A 334 -10.40 -16.33 -4.35
C GLY A 334 -11.34 -15.16 -4.15
N ALA A 335 -12.59 -15.33 -4.60
CA ALA A 335 -13.59 -14.27 -4.49
C ALA A 335 -14.21 -14.17 -3.08
N PHE A 336 -14.21 -12.97 -2.53
CA PHE A 336 -14.97 -12.61 -1.34
C PHE A 336 -16.47 -12.61 -1.67
N GLN A 337 -17.17 -13.65 -1.20
CA GLN A 337 -18.56 -13.92 -1.51
C GLN A 337 -19.43 -13.90 -0.24
N ASP A 338 -20.76 -14.00 -0.43
CA ASP A 338 -21.75 -13.90 0.64
C ASP A 338 -21.55 -14.96 1.74
N ASP A 339 -21.00 -16.12 1.41
CA ASP A 339 -20.63 -17.15 2.37
C ASP A 339 -19.49 -16.71 3.32
N ARG A 340 -18.53 -15.91 2.85
CA ARG A 340 -17.53 -15.28 3.75
C ARG A 340 -18.16 -14.20 4.62
N LEU A 341 -19.10 -13.41 4.07
CA LEU A 341 -19.88 -12.47 4.89
C LEU A 341 -20.69 -13.18 5.97
N ASP A 342 -21.33 -14.30 5.64
CA ASP A 342 -22.11 -15.10 6.58
C ASP A 342 -21.21 -15.64 7.71
N GLN A 343 -19.98 -16.07 7.39
CA GLN A 343 -19.00 -16.49 8.39
C GLN A 343 -18.57 -15.34 9.30
N LEU A 344 -18.31 -14.16 8.73
CA LEU A 344 -18.02 -12.95 9.51
C LEU A 344 -19.19 -12.60 10.44
N ASP A 345 -20.41 -12.60 9.91
CA ASP A 345 -21.62 -12.34 10.68
C ASP A 345 -21.82 -13.34 11.81
N GLU A 346 -21.52 -14.62 11.60
CA GLU A 346 -21.61 -15.63 12.64
C GLU A 346 -20.60 -15.40 13.77
N GLN A 347 -19.36 -15.00 13.43
CA GLN A 347 -18.39 -14.58 14.44
C GLN A 347 -18.85 -13.34 15.21
N LEU A 348 -19.41 -12.34 14.52
CA LEU A 348 -19.95 -11.14 15.15
C LEU A 348 -21.14 -11.44 16.06
N ARG A 349 -22.05 -12.33 15.65
CA ARG A 349 -23.16 -12.81 16.49
C ARG A 349 -22.67 -13.51 17.73
N THR A 350 -21.66 -14.38 17.60
CA THR A 350 -21.06 -15.08 18.74
C THR A 350 -20.47 -14.09 19.75
N ARG A 351 -19.74 -13.07 19.27
CA ARG A 351 -19.20 -12.00 20.12
C ARG A 351 -20.29 -11.17 20.79
N LEU A 352 -21.35 -10.83 20.05
CA LEU A 352 -22.48 -10.09 20.59
C LEU A 352 -23.21 -10.90 21.67
N SER A 353 -23.42 -12.20 21.45
CA SER A 353 -24.01 -13.10 22.44
C SER A 353 -23.19 -13.14 23.73
N GLY A 354 -21.86 -13.33 23.64
CA GLY A 354 -20.99 -13.30 24.82
C GLY A 354 -21.02 -11.96 25.57
N THR A 355 -21.10 -10.85 24.85
CA THR A 355 -21.25 -9.51 25.45
C THR A 355 -22.59 -9.37 26.16
N GLN A 356 -23.68 -9.87 25.56
CA GLN A 356 -24.99 -9.87 26.18
C GLN A 356 -25.01 -10.77 27.42
N ASP A 357 -24.28 -11.88 27.43
CA ASP A 357 -24.15 -12.80 28.57
C ASP A 357 -23.45 -12.13 29.74
N LEU A 358 -22.34 -11.41 29.50
CA LEU A 358 -21.66 -10.61 30.52
C LEU A 358 -22.60 -9.60 31.17
N VAL A 359 -23.37 -8.87 30.35
CA VAL A 359 -24.36 -7.90 30.84
C VAL A 359 -25.46 -8.59 31.65
N ALA A 360 -25.98 -9.73 31.17
CA ALA A 360 -27.02 -10.48 31.86
C ALA A 360 -26.53 -11.01 33.22
N VAL A 361 -25.32 -11.59 33.27
CA VAL A 361 -24.69 -12.08 34.49
C VAL A 361 -24.49 -10.96 35.51
N MET A 362 -24.03 -9.79 35.06
CA MET A 362 -23.93 -8.62 35.91
C MET A 362 -25.29 -8.15 36.45
N GLU A 363 -26.31 -8.13 35.59
CA GLU A 363 -27.67 -7.76 35.98
C GLU A 363 -28.27 -8.75 36.99
N ALA A 364 -27.97 -10.04 36.86
CA ALA A 364 -28.33 -11.06 37.84
C ALA A 364 -27.55 -10.91 39.14
N LEU A 365 -26.24 -10.64 39.06
CA LEU A 365 -25.35 -10.44 40.21
C LEU A 365 -25.79 -9.26 41.08
N GLN A 366 -26.33 -8.20 40.47
CA GLN A 366 -26.88 -7.05 41.21
C GLN A 366 -28.23 -7.29 41.86
N ARG A 367 -28.96 -8.32 41.40
CA ARG A 367 -30.23 -8.74 42.01
C ARG A 367 -30.02 -9.80 43.09
N ALA A 368 -28.90 -10.52 43.03
CA ALA A 368 -28.55 -11.55 43.99
C ALA A 368 -28.24 -10.94 45.36
N ASP A 369 -28.63 -11.65 46.42
CA ASP A 369 -28.11 -11.37 47.75
C ASP A 369 -26.61 -11.68 47.80
N ALA A 370 -25.86 -10.99 48.66
CA ALA A 370 -24.40 -11.13 48.78
C ALA A 370 -23.91 -12.56 49.08
N LYS A 371 -24.81 -13.45 49.54
CA LYS A 371 -24.53 -14.86 49.83
C LYS A 371 -24.90 -15.82 48.71
N GLU A 372 -25.40 -15.30 47.60
CA GLU A 372 -25.95 -16.08 46.48
C GLU A 372 -25.25 -15.82 45.15
N GLY A 373 -24.08 -15.18 45.15
CA GLY A 373 -23.28 -14.92 43.96
C GLY A 373 -22.53 -16.13 43.40
N THR A 374 -23.18 -17.29 43.27
CA THR A 374 -22.62 -18.45 42.56
C THR A 374 -23.24 -18.58 41.18
N ALA A 375 -22.52 -19.21 40.23
CA ALA A 375 -23.05 -19.43 38.89
C ALA A 375 -24.40 -20.18 38.89
N VAL A 376 -24.55 -21.19 39.76
CA VAL A 376 -25.81 -21.93 39.98
C VAL A 376 -26.96 -20.99 40.34
N ASN A 377 -26.76 -20.13 41.34
CA ASN A 377 -27.80 -19.26 41.86
C ASN A 377 -28.13 -18.13 40.88
N LEU A 378 -27.11 -17.54 40.25
CA LEU A 378 -27.33 -16.54 39.21
C LEU A 378 -28.10 -17.10 38.03
N ARG A 379 -27.89 -18.38 37.67
CA ARG A 379 -28.69 -19.05 36.64
C ARG A 379 -30.17 -19.11 37.01
N LEU A 380 -30.51 -19.33 38.29
CA LEU A 380 -31.90 -19.31 38.74
C LEU A 380 -32.53 -17.91 38.61
N ILE A 381 -31.76 -16.86 38.94
CA ILE A 381 -32.18 -15.47 38.75
C ILE A 381 -32.41 -15.17 37.26
N LEU A 382 -31.48 -15.60 36.40
CA LEU A 382 -31.58 -15.43 34.95
C LEU A 382 -32.80 -16.14 34.35
N LYS A 383 -33.13 -17.36 34.82
CA LYS A 383 -34.37 -18.06 34.44
C LYS A 383 -35.64 -17.34 34.84
N GLY A 384 -35.58 -16.48 35.86
CA GLY A 384 -36.69 -15.60 36.23
C GLY A 384 -36.77 -14.32 35.40
N MET A 385 -35.67 -13.92 34.76
CA MET A 385 -35.55 -12.68 33.99
C MET A 385 -35.78 -12.87 32.49
N TYR A 386 -35.39 -14.02 31.94
CA TYR A 386 -35.36 -14.29 30.51
C TYR A 386 -36.02 -15.63 30.17
N ASP A 387 -36.42 -15.78 28.91
CA ASP A 387 -36.87 -17.06 28.35
C ASP A 387 -35.73 -18.09 28.37
N GLU A 388 -36.06 -19.38 28.43
CA GLU A 388 -35.08 -20.47 28.63
C GLU A 388 -33.96 -20.47 27.59
N ASP A 389 -34.27 -20.15 26.33
CA ASP A 389 -33.30 -20.09 25.22
C ASP A 389 -32.27 -18.96 25.36
N ARG A 390 -32.54 -17.93 26.18
CA ARG A 390 -31.63 -16.80 26.43
C ARG A 390 -30.74 -17.05 27.64
N VAL A 391 -31.06 -18.00 28.51
CA VAL A 391 -30.34 -18.22 29.77
C VAL A 391 -29.03 -18.95 29.49
N PRO A 392 -27.86 -18.33 29.75
CA PRO A 392 -26.58 -19.00 29.57
C PRO A 392 -26.45 -20.20 30.50
N ASP A 393 -25.68 -21.20 30.06
CA ASP A 393 -25.35 -22.31 30.92
C ASP A 393 -24.38 -21.92 32.03
N GLU A 394 -24.37 -22.71 33.10
CA GLU A 394 -23.62 -22.42 34.32
C GLU A 394 -22.13 -22.15 34.05
N HIS A 395 -21.53 -22.86 33.10
CA HIS A 395 -20.14 -22.65 32.71
C HIS A 395 -19.89 -21.26 32.11
N VAL A 396 -20.80 -20.77 31.25
CA VAL A 396 -20.71 -19.43 30.65
C VAL A 396 -20.87 -18.35 31.72
N ILE A 397 -21.77 -18.58 32.69
CA ILE A 397 -21.95 -17.68 33.84
C ILE A 397 -20.68 -17.62 34.68
N GLU A 398 -20.05 -18.77 34.96
CA GLU A 398 -18.80 -18.83 35.72
C GLU A 398 -17.65 -18.12 34.99
N GLN A 399 -17.49 -18.34 33.69
CA GLN A 399 -16.51 -17.62 32.86
C GLN A 399 -16.75 -16.10 32.88
N SER A 400 -18.01 -15.69 32.79
CA SER A 400 -18.41 -14.28 32.86
C SER A 400 -18.04 -13.66 34.21
N LEU A 401 -18.30 -14.36 35.32
CA LEU A 401 -17.94 -13.91 36.66
C LEU A 401 -16.42 -13.80 36.84
N ASN A 402 -15.65 -14.77 36.34
CA ASN A 402 -14.20 -14.72 36.36
C ASN A 402 -13.66 -13.49 35.61
N LEU A 403 -14.23 -13.17 34.45
CA LEU A 403 -13.85 -11.98 33.68
C LEU A 403 -14.22 -10.70 34.42
N LEU A 404 -15.46 -10.59 34.92
CA LEU A 404 -15.93 -9.42 35.66
C LEU A 404 -15.12 -9.18 36.94
N ALA A 405 -14.62 -10.24 37.58
CA ALA A 405 -13.77 -10.16 38.76
C ALA A 405 -12.27 -10.01 38.47
N HIS A 406 -11.87 -10.02 37.19
CA HIS A 406 -10.47 -9.86 36.83
C HIS A 406 -9.91 -8.52 37.35
N PRO A 407 -8.68 -8.46 37.88
CA PRO A 407 -8.11 -7.24 38.47
C PRO A 407 -8.04 -6.01 37.55
N SER A 408 -8.08 -6.19 36.24
CA SER A 408 -8.12 -5.08 35.28
C SER A 408 -9.54 -4.55 35.01
N ILE A 409 -10.57 -5.36 35.30
CA ILE A 409 -11.99 -5.04 35.04
C ILE A 409 -12.70 -4.62 36.34
N GLN A 410 -12.49 -5.37 37.43
CA GLN A 410 -12.96 -5.08 38.80
C GLN A 410 -14.45 -4.69 38.89
N LEU A 411 -15.29 -5.36 38.11
CA LEU A 411 -16.73 -5.16 38.10
C LEU A 411 -17.48 -6.11 39.05
N ALA A 412 -16.80 -7.17 39.48
CA ALA A 412 -17.19 -8.05 40.55
C ALA A 412 -16.00 -8.33 41.48
N GLU A 413 -16.26 -8.81 42.68
CA GLU A 413 -15.25 -9.32 43.60
C GLU A 413 -15.68 -10.69 44.13
N TYR A 414 -14.71 -11.55 44.45
CA TYR A 414 -14.96 -12.87 45.01
C TYR A 414 -14.66 -12.87 46.51
N VAL A 415 -15.71 -12.96 47.33
CA VAL A 415 -15.64 -12.85 48.80
C VAL A 415 -16.38 -14.03 49.43
N ASP A 416 -15.72 -14.75 50.33
CA ASP A 416 -16.30 -15.88 51.08
C ASP A 416 -17.01 -16.94 50.20
N GLY A 417 -16.46 -17.20 49.02
CA GLY A 417 -17.01 -18.18 48.09
C GLY A 417 -18.12 -17.65 47.17
N GLN A 418 -18.39 -16.34 47.20
CA GLN A 418 -19.49 -15.70 46.48
C GLN A 418 -18.98 -14.50 45.68
N TYR A 419 -19.48 -14.34 44.46
CA TYR A 419 -19.27 -13.12 43.70
C TYR A 419 -20.19 -12.00 44.22
N GLN A 420 -19.69 -10.78 44.27
CA GLN A 420 -20.44 -9.58 44.63
C GLN A 420 -20.17 -8.47 43.63
N PRO A 421 -21.16 -7.65 43.26
CA PRO A 421 -20.94 -6.54 42.36
C PRO A 421 -20.18 -5.41 43.09
N THR A 422 -19.15 -4.87 42.47
CA THR A 422 -18.39 -3.73 43.02
C THR A 422 -19.00 -2.38 42.63
N THR A 423 -19.90 -2.38 41.65
CA THR A 423 -20.53 -1.19 41.08
C THR A 423 -21.92 -1.48 40.51
N THR A 424 -22.61 -0.45 40.03
CA THR A 424 -23.95 -0.56 39.42
C THR A 424 -23.88 -0.99 37.95
N THR A 425 -24.98 -1.53 37.39
CA THR A 425 -25.02 -1.99 35.99
C THR A 425 -24.77 -0.83 35.03
N ALA A 426 -25.26 0.37 35.37
CA ALA A 426 -25.02 1.57 34.57
C ALA A 426 -23.54 1.92 34.52
N ASN A 427 -22.87 1.98 35.68
CA ASN A 427 -21.44 2.28 35.76
C ASN A 427 -20.59 1.21 35.09
N ALA A 428 -20.97 -0.05 35.23
CA ALA A 428 -20.28 -1.14 34.59
C ALA A 428 -20.46 -1.18 33.07
N LYS A 429 -21.65 -0.84 32.54
CA LYS A 429 -21.84 -0.66 31.09
C LYS A 429 -20.93 0.45 30.56
N VAL A 430 -20.72 1.52 31.34
CA VAL A 430 -19.74 2.56 31.01
C VAL A 430 -18.30 2.02 31.08
N ALA A 431 -17.96 1.26 32.12
CA ALA A 431 -16.62 0.69 32.29
C ALA A 431 -16.28 -0.34 31.21
N LEU A 432 -17.21 -1.23 30.83
CA LEU A 432 -17.04 -2.20 29.74
C LEU A 432 -16.87 -1.50 28.39
N ARG A 433 -17.59 -0.39 28.15
CA ARG A 433 -17.36 0.44 26.96
C ARG A 433 -15.98 1.07 26.96
N ARG A 434 -15.54 1.62 28.10
CA ARG A 434 -14.18 2.17 28.24
C ARG A 434 -13.11 1.10 28.14
N PHE A 435 -13.41 -0.14 28.53
CA PHE A 435 -12.45 -1.24 28.41
C PHE A 435 -12.10 -1.56 26.95
N GLY A 436 -13.03 -1.32 26.02
CA GLY A 436 -12.74 -1.35 24.59
C GLY A 436 -11.81 -0.23 24.11
N ASN A 437 -11.64 0.85 24.90
CA ASN A 437 -10.92 2.07 24.51
C ASN A 437 -9.68 2.35 25.40
N PHE A 438 -9.22 1.39 26.23
CA PHE A 438 -8.07 1.62 27.13
C PHE A 438 -6.71 1.67 26.43
N ILE A 439 -6.64 1.30 25.15
CA ILE A 439 -5.39 1.31 24.37
C ILE A 439 -4.93 2.75 24.13
N ASP A 440 -5.86 3.66 23.80
CA ASP A 440 -5.58 5.08 23.54
C ASP A 440 -4.93 5.81 24.74
N GLU A 441 -5.21 5.41 25.98
CA GLU A 441 -4.61 6.01 27.20
C GLU A 441 -3.23 5.43 27.55
N VAL A 442 -2.90 4.23 27.07
CA VAL A 442 -1.59 3.60 27.31
C VAL A 442 -0.54 4.17 26.35
N ASP A 443 -0.90 4.34 25.07
CA ASP A 443 0.02 4.88 24.05
C ASP A 443 0.39 6.35 24.32
N ALA A 444 -0.53 7.15 24.88
CA ALA A 444 -0.25 8.52 25.34
C ALA A 444 0.77 8.59 26.51
N GLY A 445 0.92 7.49 27.28
CA GLY A 445 1.89 7.40 28.37
C GLY A 445 3.32 7.05 27.92
N ASP A 446 3.45 6.40 26.76
CA ASP A 446 4.74 6.03 26.17
C ASP A 446 5.40 7.21 25.41
N GLU A 447 4.61 8.21 24.99
CA GLU A 447 5.15 9.48 24.46
C GLU A 447 5.72 10.41 25.56
N GLU A 448 5.14 10.41 26.76
CA GLU A 448 5.63 11.27 27.87
C GLU A 448 6.90 10.73 28.56
N THR A 449 7.32 9.49 28.27
CA THR A 449 8.54 8.90 28.88
C THR A 449 9.80 9.03 28.02
N ASN A 450 9.72 9.68 26.85
CA ASN A 450 10.86 9.99 25.97
C ASN A 450 11.23 11.49 25.94
N VAL A 451 11.23 12.16 27.11
CA VAL A 451 11.79 13.53 27.28
C VAL A 451 12.96 13.56 28.25
#